data_AF-A0A2S7J5M1-F1
#
_entry.id   AF-A0A2S7J5M1-F1
#
_cell.length_a   1.000
_cell.length_b   1.000
_cell.length_c   1.000
_cell.angle_alpha   90.00
_cell.angle_beta   90.00
_cell.angle_gamma   90.00
#
_symmetry.space_group_name_H-M   'P 1'
#
loop_
_entity.id
_entity.type
_entity.pdbx_description
1 polymer ?
#
loop_
_entity_poly.entity_id
_entity_poly.type
_entity_poly.pdbx_seq_one_letter_code
_entity_poly.pdbx_strand_id
1 'polypeptide(L)' 'LSIYVASDARGGGIGRALLTELVDEARERKVHVLIAGIEAGNAASIALHKSQGFEDCGTLKQVGQKFGRWLDLTFMQKIL' A
#
# COMPACT_ATOMS: atom_id res chain seq x y z
N LEU A 1 0.25 1.02 6.94
CA LEU A 1 -1.16 1.35 6.61
C LEU A 1 -1.79 0.21 5.82
N SER A 2 -3.12 0.09 5.83
CA SER A 2 -3.85 -0.95 5.09
C SER A 2 -5.15 -0.39 4.53
N ILE A 3 -5.50 -0.81 3.30
CA ILE A 3 -6.75 -0.43 2.62
C ILE A 3 -7.34 -1.69 1.98
N TYR A 4 -8.63 -1.89 2.18
CA TYR A 4 -9.36 -3.03 1.61
C TYR A 4 -10.58 -2.51 0.87
N VAL A 5 -10.79 -3.03 -0.32
CA VAL A 5 -11.99 -2.80 -1.13
C VAL A 5 -12.65 -4.15 -1.36
N ALA A 6 -13.97 -4.18 -1.17
CA ALA A 6 -14.80 -5.35 -1.46
C ALA A 6 -14.50 -5.85 -2.88
N SER A 7 -14.45 -7.18 -3.06
CA SER A 7 -13.95 -7.79 -4.29
C SER A 7 -14.73 -7.40 -5.55
N ASP A 8 -16.04 -7.19 -5.39
CA ASP A 8 -17.01 -6.75 -6.40
C ASP A 8 -16.96 -5.24 -6.70
N ALA A 9 -16.28 -4.46 -5.85
CA ALA A 9 -16.17 -3.00 -5.98
C ALA A 9 -14.77 -2.51 -6.41
N ARG A 10 -13.88 -3.41 -6.84
CA ARG A 10 -12.51 -3.07 -7.27
C ARG A 10 -12.51 -2.40 -8.66
N GLY A 11 -11.47 -1.60 -8.92
CA GLY A 11 -11.31 -0.91 -10.21
C GLY A 11 -12.11 0.40 -10.37
N GLY A 12 -13.06 0.68 -9.47
CA GLY A 12 -13.88 1.90 -9.51
C GLY A 12 -13.29 3.13 -8.80
N GLY A 13 -11.99 3.16 -8.52
CA GLY A 13 -11.34 4.31 -7.86
C GLY A 13 -11.53 4.41 -6.33
N ILE A 14 -12.34 3.54 -5.71
CA ILE A 14 -12.59 3.54 -4.25
C ILE A 14 -11.29 3.47 -3.43
N GLY A 15 -10.36 2.60 -3.81
CA GLY A 15 -9.08 2.47 -3.11
C GLY A 15 -8.25 3.75 -3.14
N ARG A 16 -8.36 4.54 -4.22
CA ARG A 16 -7.70 5.85 -4.33
C ARG A 16 -8.37 6.87 -3.42
N ALA A 17 -9.71 6.95 -3.44
CA ALA A 17 -10.44 7.85 -2.55
C ALA A 17 -10.12 7.58 -1.07
N LEU A 18 -10.10 6.31 -0.65
CA LEU A 18 -9.73 5.91 0.70
C LEU A 18 -8.28 6.27 1.05
N LEU A 19 -7.34 6.07 0.13
CA LEU A 19 -5.92 6.39 0.39
C LEU A 19 -5.69 7.89 0.48
N THR A 20 -6.35 8.69 -0.36
CA THR A 20 -6.27 10.15 -0.31
C THR A 20 -6.73 10.67 1.05
N GLU A 21 -7.93 10.29 1.49
CA GLU A 21 -8.47 10.73 2.78
C GLU A 21 -7.57 10.29 3.94
N LEU A 22 -7.06 9.05 3.90
CA LEU A 22 -6.16 8.54 4.94
C LEU A 22 -4.84 9.33 5.02
N VAL A 23 -4.32 9.79 3.88
CA VAL A 23 -3.10 10.62 3.83
C VAL A 23 -3.35 11.99 4.46
N ASP A 24 -4.50 12.59 4.18
CA ASP A 24 -4.88 13.90 4.73
C ASP A 24 -5.10 13.82 6.25
N GLU A 25 -5.84 12.82 6.72
CA GLU A 25 -6.00 12.52 8.16
C GLU A 25 -4.65 12.28 8.87
N ALA A 26 -3.73 11.56 8.21
CA ALA A 26 -2.41 11.32 8.78
C ALA A 26 -1.59 12.62 8.93
N ARG A 27 -1.72 13.56 8.00
CA ARG A 27 -1.10 14.89 8.07
C ARG A 27 -1.64 15.70 9.24
N GLU A 28 -2.96 15.75 9.39
CA GLU A 28 -3.62 16.45 10.50
C GLU A 28 -3.17 15.89 11.87
N ARG A 29 -2.99 14.58 11.93
CA ARG A 29 -2.49 13.87 13.12
C ARG A 29 -0.98 13.95 13.31
N LYS A 30 -0.27 14.73 12.48
CA LYS A 30 1.19 14.93 12.54
C LYS A 30 2.00 13.64 12.40
N VAL A 31 1.49 12.66 11.65
CA VAL A 31 2.27 11.49 11.26
C VAL A 31 3.39 11.96 10.34
N HIS A 32 4.63 11.56 10.62
CA HIS A 32 5.77 11.97 9.80
C HIS A 32 5.94 11.12 8.53
N VAL A 33 5.75 9.80 8.65
CA VAL A 33 5.94 8.85 7.54
C VAL A 33 4.83 7.81 7.54
N LEU A 34 4.22 7.62 6.38
CA LEU A 34 3.36 6.48 6.10
C LEU A 34 4.16 5.36 5.44
N ILE A 35 4.00 4.14 5.95
CA ILE A 35 4.63 2.93 5.39
C ILE A 35 3.55 1.97 4.89
N ALA A 36 3.74 1.44 3.69
CA ALA A 36 2.96 0.36 3.11
C ALA A 36 3.83 -0.88 2.96
N GLY A 37 3.38 -2.01 3.49
CA GLY A 37 3.94 -3.33 3.23
C GLY A 37 3.04 -4.05 2.23
N ILE A 38 3.56 -4.33 1.04
CA ILE A 38 2.79 -4.84 -0.09
C ILE A 38 3.44 -6.13 -0.58
N GLU A 39 2.64 -7.18 -0.81
CA GLU A 39 3.15 -8.37 -1.50
C GLU A 39 3.67 -7.96 -2.89
N ALA A 40 4.89 -8.37 -3.24
CA ALA A 40 5.62 -7.81 -4.37
C ALA A 40 4.92 -8.03 -5.74
N GLY A 41 4.11 -9.08 -5.88
CA GLY A 41 3.28 -9.36 -7.06
C GLY A 41 2.00 -8.53 -7.16
N ASN A 42 1.62 -7.77 -6.13
CA ASN A 42 0.39 -6.99 -6.11
C ASN A 42 0.54 -5.64 -6.84
N ALA A 43 0.63 -5.72 -8.17
CA ALA A 43 0.82 -4.57 -9.06
C ALA A 43 -0.25 -3.47 -8.88
N ALA A 44 -1.51 -3.84 -8.60
CA ALA A 44 -2.59 -2.89 -8.38
C ALA A 44 -2.36 -2.05 -7.12
N SER A 45 -1.95 -2.69 -6.01
CA SER A 45 -1.62 -1.97 -4.77
C SER A 45 -0.39 -1.08 -4.94
N ILE A 46 0.66 -1.57 -5.61
CA ILE A 46 1.87 -0.78 -5.90
C ILE A 46 1.53 0.46 -6.72
N ALA A 47 0.78 0.29 -7.82
CA ALA A 47 0.38 1.41 -8.68
C ALA A 47 -0.48 2.43 -7.93
N LEU A 48 -1.41 1.97 -7.08
CA LEU A 48 -2.21 2.83 -6.22
C LEU A 48 -1.34 3.69 -5.30
N HIS A 49 -0.39 3.08 -4.59
CA HIS A 49 0.51 3.81 -3.68
C HIS A 49 1.42 4.78 -4.45
N LYS A 50 2.00 4.36 -5.58
CA LYS A 50 2.79 5.26 -6.46
C LYS A 50 1.97 6.47 -6.91
N SER A 51 0.70 6.28 -7.27
CA SER A 51 -0.19 7.38 -7.68
C SER A 51 -0.50 8.40 -6.56
N GLN A 52 -0.18 8.06 -5.30
CA GLN A 52 -0.32 8.94 -4.14
C GLN A 52 1.04 9.47 -3.64
N GLY A 53 2.10 9.27 -4.44
CA GLY A 53 3.45 9.75 -4.14
C GLY A 53 4.14 8.95 -3.05
N PHE A 54 3.88 7.65 -2.97
CA PHE A 54 4.74 6.72 -2.24
C PHE A 54 5.92 6.30 -3.13
N GLU A 55 7.07 6.10 -2.51
CA GLU A 55 8.32 5.67 -3.13
C GLU A 55 8.71 4.25 -2.66
N ASP A 56 9.40 3.50 -3.51
CA ASP A 56 9.89 2.15 -3.19
C ASP A 56 11.08 2.21 -2.20
N CYS A 57 10.98 1.49 -1.08
CA CYS A 57 12.04 1.40 -0.06
C CYS A 57 12.87 0.12 -0.14
N GLY A 58 12.39 -0.88 -0.89
CA GLY A 58 13.05 -2.17 -1.06
C GLY A 58 12.12 -3.36 -0.82
N THR A 59 12.64 -4.55 -1.15
CA THR A 59 11.89 -5.81 -1.08
C THR A 59 12.63 -6.83 -0.24
N LEU A 60 11.93 -7.37 0.75
CA LEU A 60 12.37 -8.51 1.54
C LEU A 60 11.89 -9.79 0.83
N LYS A 61 12.81 -10.65 0.44
CA LYS A 61 12.51 -11.86 -0.31
C LYS A 61 12.09 -13.01 0.61
N GLN A 62 11.04 -13.74 0.23
CA GLN A 62 10.56 -14.97 0.89
C GLN A 62 10.28 -14.83 2.40
N VAL A 63 9.88 -13.65 2.85
CA VAL A 63 9.59 -13.40 4.28
C VAL A 63 8.14 -13.71 4.66
N GLY A 64 7.26 -13.92 3.68
CA GLY A 64 5.88 -14.37 3.91
C GLY A 64 5.62 -15.76 3.35
N GLN A 65 4.59 -16.44 3.86
CA GLN A 65 4.12 -17.71 3.30
C GLN A 65 2.59 -17.72 3.22
N LYS A 66 2.04 -18.13 2.07
CA LYS A 66 0.58 -18.32 1.90
C LYS A 66 0.31 -19.40 0.86
N PHE A 67 -0.65 -20.29 1.14
CA PHE A 67 -1.02 -21.39 0.23
C PHE A 67 0.19 -22.23 -0.22
N GLY A 68 1.13 -22.50 0.68
CA GLY A 68 2.36 -23.25 0.39
C GLY A 68 3.42 -22.50 -0.44
N ARG A 69 3.20 -21.23 -0.77
CA ARG A 69 4.14 -20.39 -1.54
C ARG A 69 4.82 -19.37 -0.65
N TRP A 70 6.13 -19.22 -0.84
CA TRP A 70 6.89 -18.09 -0.29
C TRP A 70 6.55 -16.81 -1.06
N LEU A 71 6.46 -15.70 -0.32
CA LEU A 71 6.07 -14.40 -0.83
C LEU A 71 7.11 -13.34 -0.45
N ASP A 72 7.33 -12.43 -1.38
CA ASP A 72 8.19 -11.27 -1.21
C ASP A 72 7.36 -10.09 -0.69
N LEU A 73 7.94 -9.28 0.19
CA LEU A 73 7.31 -8.10 0.78
C LEU A 73 8.07 -6.84 0.35
N THR A 74 7.41 -6.00 -0.43
CA THR A 74 7.92 -4.67 -0.80
C THR A 74 7.44 -3.64 0.20
N PHE A 75 8.37 -2.85 0.75
CA PHE A 75 8.05 -1.66 1.49
C PHE A 75 8.02 -0.45 0.58
N MET A 76 7.01 0.39 0.77
CA MET A 76 6.93 1.72 0.19
C MET A 76 6.70 2.76 1.28
N GLN A 77 7.19 3.98 1.08
CA GLN A 77 7.01 5.07 2.04
C GLN A 77 6.49 6.34 1.40
N LYS A 78 5.81 7.16 2.20
CA LYS A 78 5.51 8.55 1.90
C LYS A 78 5.82 9.40 3.13
N ILE A 79 6.73 10.35 2.98
CA ILE A 79 6.98 11.39 3.98
C ILE A 79 5.87 12.44 3.82
N LEU A 80 5.24 12.85 4.93
CA LEU A 80 4.05 13.69 4.94
C LEU A 80 4.31 15.17 5.15
#